data_AF-B6SLW5-F1
#
_entry.id   AF-B6SLW5-F1
#
_cell.length_a   1.000
_cell.length_b   1.000
_cell.length_c   1.000
_cell.angle_alpha   90.00
_cell.angle_beta   90.00
_cell.angle_gamma   90.00
#
_symmetry.space_group_name_H-M   'P 1'
#
loop_
_entity.id
_entity.type
_entity.pdbx_description
1 polymer ?
#
loop_
_entity_poly.entity_id
_entity_poly.type
_entity_poly.pdbx_seq_one_letter_code
_entity_poly.pdbx_strand_id
1 'polypeptide(L)'
;MQEQVTRIANSADALAAKKLGEVTIKQVMDLVVSCGARIGSNEHFIGTKLFIKKEQREMFMTLDTDESRFLWLSRHYNEQYNA
;
A
#
# COMPACT_ATOMS: atom_id res chain seq x y z
N MET A 1 17.47 16.95 33.79
CA MET A 1 17.62 15.70 33.01
C MET A 1 16.36 15.32 32.19
N GLN A 2 15.28 16.11 32.18
CA GLN A 2 14.03 15.76 31.47
C GLN A 2 13.91 16.25 30.01
N GLU A 3 14.67 17.27 29.58
CA GLU A 3 14.54 17.82 28.22
C GLU A 3 14.98 16.88 27.09
N GLN A 4 15.90 15.95 27.35
CA GLN A 4 16.39 15.03 26.32
C GLN A 4 15.38 13.92 26.00
N VAL A 5 14.64 13.45 27.01
CA VAL A 5 13.64 12.38 26.84
C VAL A 5 12.48 12.87 25.97
N THR A 6 12.03 14.12 26.15
CA THR A 6 10.96 14.74 25.35
C THR A 6 11.35 14.95 23.89
N ARG A 7 12.63 15.25 23.60
CA ARG A 7 13.13 15.38 22.22
C ARG A 7 13.14 14.06 21.47
N ILE A 8 13.41 12.94 22.16
CA ILE A 8 13.44 11.61 21.54
C ILE A 8 12.03 11.14 21.19
N ALA A 9 11.06 11.32 22.09
CA ALA A 9 9.67 10.94 21.86
C ALA A 9 9.06 11.67 20.63
N ASN A 10 9.20 13.00 20.57
CA ASN A 10 8.72 13.80 19.44
C ASN A 10 9.39 13.42 18.11
N SER A 11 10.66 12.98 18.14
CA SER A 11 11.37 12.56 16.94
C SER A 11 10.94 11.18 16.46
N ALA A 12 10.57 10.27 17.38
CA ALA A 12 10.06 8.95 17.05
C ALA A 12 8.66 9.03 16.42
N ASP A 13 7.77 9.86 16.97
CA ASP A 13 6.43 10.10 16.41
C ASP A 13 6.51 10.81 15.06
N ALA A 14 7.38 11.81 14.91
CA ALA A 14 7.62 12.45 13.61
C ALA A 14 8.22 11.48 12.59
N LEU A 15 9.09 10.55 13.01
CA LEU A 15 9.66 9.52 12.14
C LEU A 15 8.63 8.43 11.78
N ALA A 16 7.74 8.07 12.71
CA ALA A 16 6.62 7.17 12.46
C ALA A 16 5.59 7.81 11.52
N ALA A 17 5.24 9.08 11.74
CA ALA A 17 4.41 9.88 10.85
C ALA A 17 5.05 10.05 9.46
N LYS A 18 6.39 10.16 9.39
CA LYS A 18 7.14 10.21 8.12
C LYS A 18 7.22 8.83 7.44
N LYS A 19 7.21 7.73 8.20
CA LYS A 19 7.07 6.34 7.68
C LYS A 19 5.66 6.05 7.18
N LEU A 20 4.65 6.68 7.76
CA LEU A 20 3.27 6.74 7.26
C LEU A 20 3.08 7.73 6.10
N GLY A 21 4.03 8.66 5.91
CA GLY A 21 3.86 9.84 5.07
C GLY A 21 3.90 9.61 3.55
N GLU A 22 4.55 8.55 3.08
CA GLU A 22 4.52 8.19 1.65
C GLU A 22 4.54 6.66 1.47
N VAL A 23 3.36 6.10 1.22
CA VAL A 23 3.26 4.74 0.68
C VAL A 23 3.87 4.76 -0.72
N THR A 24 4.98 4.05 -0.91
CA THR A 24 5.69 4.02 -2.20
C THR A 24 5.08 2.97 -3.14
N ILE A 25 5.28 3.14 -4.45
CA ILE A 25 4.89 2.14 -5.46
C ILE A 25 5.55 0.79 -5.17
N LYS A 26 6.84 0.79 -4.81
CA LYS A 26 7.56 -0.45 -4.51
C LYS A 26 6.89 -1.22 -3.37
N GLN A 27 6.54 -0.53 -2.27
CA GLN A 27 5.89 -1.18 -1.12
C GLN A 27 4.56 -1.84 -1.50
N VAL A 28 3.70 -1.15 -2.25
CA VAL A 28 2.41 -1.73 -2.64
C VAL A 28 2.56 -2.82 -3.69
N MET A 29 3.54 -2.74 -4.59
CA MET A 29 3.79 -3.82 -5.55
C MET A 29 4.40 -5.07 -4.88
N ASP A 30 5.25 -4.89 -3.87
CA ASP A 30 5.72 -6.00 -3.03
C ASP A 30 4.52 -6.68 -2.32
N LEU A 31 3.55 -5.88 -1.85
CA LEU A 31 2.31 -6.40 -1.23
C LEU A 31 1.38 -7.11 -2.22
N VAL A 32 1.25 -6.60 -3.45
CA VAL A 32 0.50 -7.26 -4.55
C VAL A 32 1.01 -8.66 -4.78
N VAL A 33 2.34 -8.83 -4.87
CA VAL A 33 2.93 -10.15 -5.03
C VAL A 33 2.70 -11.01 -3.79
N SER A 34 2.86 -10.43 -2.59
CA SER A 34 2.65 -11.16 -1.34
C SER A 34 1.21 -11.65 -1.16
N CYS A 35 0.23 -10.91 -1.69
CA CYS A 35 -1.19 -11.27 -1.58
C CYS A 35 -1.65 -12.29 -2.64
N GLY A 36 -0.72 -12.89 -3.40
CA GLY A 36 -1.00 -13.96 -4.35
C GLY A 36 -1.13 -13.53 -5.82
N ALA A 37 -1.01 -12.23 -6.13
CA ALA A 37 -1.02 -11.77 -7.51
C ALA A 37 0.33 -12.09 -8.19
N ARG A 38 0.37 -13.23 -8.90
CA ARG A 38 1.55 -13.66 -9.65
C ARG A 38 1.97 -12.58 -10.65
N ILE A 39 3.27 -12.33 -10.79
CA ILE A 39 3.80 -11.42 -11.81
C ILE A 39 3.25 -11.81 -13.20
N GLY A 40 2.64 -10.85 -13.89
CA GLY A 40 1.99 -11.06 -15.19
C GLY A 40 0.52 -11.49 -15.14
N SER A 41 -0.05 -11.72 -13.96
CA SER A 41 -1.50 -11.89 -13.79
C SER A 41 -2.27 -10.59 -14.03
N ASN A 42 -3.59 -10.72 -14.18
CA ASN A 42 -4.52 -9.59 -14.27
C ASN A 42 -4.41 -8.68 -13.04
N GLU A 43 -4.32 -9.27 -11.85
CA GLU A 43 -4.19 -8.57 -10.56
C GLU A 43 -2.86 -7.83 -10.46
N HIS A 44 -1.77 -8.44 -10.91
CA HIS A 44 -0.48 -7.77 -10.97
C HIS A 44 -0.50 -6.61 -11.96
N PHE A 45 -1.07 -6.83 -13.15
CA PHE A 45 -1.17 -5.82 -14.19
C PHE A 45 -2.00 -4.61 -13.74
N ILE A 46 -3.19 -4.83 -13.19
CA ILE A 46 -4.03 -3.72 -12.69
C ILE A 46 -3.35 -2.99 -11.53
N GLY A 47 -2.58 -3.68 -10.68
CA GLY A 47 -1.74 -3.07 -9.66
C GLY A 47 -0.76 -2.03 -10.23
N THR A 48 -0.10 -2.34 -11.35
CA THR A 48 0.81 -1.37 -12.03
C THR A 48 0.12 -0.10 -12.52
N LYS A 49 -1.19 -0.17 -12.79
CA LYS A 49 -2.00 0.96 -13.26
C LYS A 49 -2.56 1.77 -12.08
N LEU A 50 -3.06 1.10 -11.05
CA LEU A 50 -3.69 1.73 -9.89
C LEU A 50 -2.69 2.52 -9.07
N PHE A 51 -1.52 1.93 -8.79
CA PHE A 51 -0.60 2.48 -7.80
C PHE A 51 0.26 3.63 -8.27
N ILE A 52 0.10 4.10 -9.49
CA ILE A 52 0.63 5.41 -9.90
C ILE A 52 -0.04 6.53 -9.07
N LYS A 53 -1.33 6.34 -8.70
CA LYS A 53 -2.10 7.29 -7.90
C LYS A 53 -1.87 7.09 -6.41
N LYS A 54 -1.57 8.17 -5.67
CA LYS A 54 -1.26 8.13 -4.23
C LYS A 54 -2.45 7.62 -3.42
N GLU A 55 -3.64 8.09 -3.74
CA GLU A 55 -4.89 7.77 -3.03
C GLU A 55 -5.20 6.27 -3.14
N GLN A 56 -4.88 5.65 -4.28
CA GLN A 56 -5.05 4.21 -4.48
C GLN A 56 -4.04 3.40 -3.65
N ARG A 57 -2.81 3.90 -3.50
CA ARG A 57 -1.82 3.26 -2.63
C ARG A 57 -2.25 3.32 -1.17
N GLU A 58 -2.71 4.49 -0.72
CA GLU A 58 -3.20 4.70 0.63
C GLU A 58 -4.44 3.83 0.91
N MET A 59 -5.40 3.77 -0.01
CA MET A 59 -6.56 2.89 0.12
C MET A 59 -6.16 1.42 0.22
N PHE A 60 -5.22 0.96 -0.60
CA PHE A 60 -4.75 -0.43 -0.57
C PHE A 60 -4.07 -0.80 0.75
N MET A 61 -3.41 0.15 1.41
CA MET A 61 -2.80 -0.05 2.74
C MET A 61 -3.84 -0.18 3.87
N THR A 62 -5.10 0.20 3.65
CA THR A 62 -6.18 -0.01 4.63
C THR A 62 -6.70 -1.45 4.64
N LEU A 63 -6.40 -2.23 3.60
CA LEU A 63 -6.77 -3.65 3.49
C LEU A 63 -5.81 -4.47 4.36
N ASP A 64 -6.37 -5.19 5.32
CA ASP A 64 -5.64 -5.88 6.40
C ASP A 64 -5.22 -7.31 6.04
N THR A 65 -5.93 -7.95 5.12
CA THR A 65 -5.67 -9.34 4.70
C THR A 65 -5.25 -9.45 3.25
N ASP A 66 -4.45 -10.45 2.95
CA ASP A 66 -4.02 -10.76 1.58
C ASP A 66 -5.19 -11.10 0.66
N GLU A 67 -6.20 -11.83 1.16
CA GLU A 67 -7.42 -12.13 0.41
C GLU A 67 -8.17 -10.85 0.03
N SER A 68 -8.33 -9.90 0.96
CA SER A 68 -9.01 -8.64 0.67
C SER A 68 -8.26 -7.80 -0.37
N ARG A 69 -6.93 -7.79 -0.33
CA ARG A 69 -6.06 -7.13 -1.32
C ARG A 69 -6.20 -7.76 -2.70
N PHE A 70 -6.15 -9.08 -2.78
CA PHE A 70 -6.30 -9.81 -4.03
C PHE A 70 -7.68 -9.58 -4.65
N LEU A 71 -8.75 -9.74 -3.86
CA LEU A 71 -10.12 -9.52 -4.32
C LEU A 71 -10.35 -8.09 -4.81
N TRP A 72 -9.74 -7.10 -4.15
CA TRP A 72 -9.80 -5.71 -4.58
C TRP A 72 -9.17 -5.52 -5.96
N LEU A 73 -7.97 -6.10 -6.21
CA LEU A 73 -7.33 -6.06 -7.52
C LEU A 73 -8.18 -6.75 -8.60
N SER A 74 -8.72 -7.93 -8.33
CA SER A 74 -9.57 -8.65 -9.29
C SER A 74 -10.82 -7.85 -9.65
N ARG A 75 -11.46 -7.17 -8.68
CA ARG A 75 -12.61 -6.29 -8.94
C ARG A 75 -12.26 -5.11 -9.84
N HIS A 76 -11.15 -4.42 -9.57
CA HIS A 76 -10.69 -3.33 -10.43
C HIS A 76 -10.37 -3.78 -11.85
N TYR A 77 -9.76 -4.96 -12.01
CA TYR A 77 -9.53 -5.50 -13.34
C TYR A 77 -10.84 -5.79 -14.06
N ASN A 78 -11.80 -6.44 -13.38
CA ASN A 78 -13.10 -6.77 -13.97
C ASN A 78 -13.90 -5.52 -14.34
N GLU A 79 -13.90 -4.48 -13.51
CA GLU A 79 -14.56 -3.20 -13.81
C GLU A 79 -13.96 -2.51 -15.05
N GLN A 80 -12.66 -2.68 -15.30
CA GLN A 80 -11.97 -2.04 -16.43
C GLN A 80 -12.07 -2.85 -17.74
N TYR A 81 -12.11 -4.17 -17.67
CA TYR A 81 -11.90 -5.04 -18.83
C TYR A 81 -13.02 -6.06 -19.09
N ASN A 82 -13.92 -6.28 -18.14
CA ASN A 82 -15.00 -7.26 -18.22
C ASN A 82 -16.38 -6.62 -17.96
N ALA A 83 -16.50 -5.30 -18.13
CA ALA A 83 -17.74 -4.54 -17.96
C ALA A 83 -18.70 -4.67 -19.14
#